data_AF-A0A962EVS9-F1
#
_entry.id   AF-A0A962EVS9-F1
#
_cell.length_a   1.000
_cell.length_b   1.000
_cell.length_c   1.000
_cell.angle_alpha   90.00
_cell.angle_beta   90.00
_cell.angle_gamma   90.00
#
_symmetry.space_group_name_H-M   'P 1'
#
loop_
_entity.id
_entity.type
_entity.pdbx_description
1 polymer ?
#
loop_
_entity_poly.entity_id
_entity_poly.type
_entity_poly.pdbx_seq_one_letter_code
_entity_poly.pdbx_strand_id
1 'polypeptide(L)' 'MRYLIAMISGIIVALGVTVYLSTPVASWVVAQFSFDSPDQVADLHSLVFMLVNVAALAVGWMIGWAIGGMLRSEPPLE' A
#
# COMPACT_ATOMS: atom_id res chain seq x y z
N MET A 1 -5.72 -1.47 21.29
CA MET A 1 -6.44 -0.85 20.16
C MET A 1 -5.56 -0.39 19.00
N ARG A 2 -4.36 0.21 19.21
CA ARG A 2 -3.51 0.70 18.09
C ARG A 2 -3.24 -0.30 16.96
N TYR A 3 -3.01 -1.58 17.29
CA TYR A 3 -2.68 -2.60 16.29
C TYR A 3 -3.86 -2.90 15.37
N LEU A 4 -5.09 -2.95 15.91
CA LEU A 4 -6.30 -3.15 15.12
C LEU A 4 -6.54 -1.98 14.16
N ILE A 5 -6.37 -0.74 14.65
CA ILE A 5 -6.50 0.47 13.81
C ILE A 5 -5.45 0.47 12.68
N ALA A 6 -4.21 0.11 12.99
CA ALA A 6 -3.15 -0.03 11.99
C ALA A 6 -3.46 -1.11 10.95
N MET A 7 -3.98 -2.26 11.35
CA MET A 7 -4.37 -3.33 10.41
C MET A 7 -5.53 -2.90 9.50
N ILE A 8 -6.59 -2.31 10.06
CA ILE A 8 -7.76 -1.88 9.29
C ILE A 8 -7.36 -0.76 8.31
N SER A 9 -6.58 0.22 8.77
CA SER A 9 -6.09 1.30 7.90
C SER A 9 -5.20 0.77 6.78
N GLY A 10 -4.29 -0.16 7.08
CA GLY A 10 -3.48 -0.86 6.08
C GLY A 10 -4.33 -1.54 5.01
N ILE A 11 -5.34 -2.33 5.41
CA ILE A 11 -6.22 -3.05 4.49
C ILE A 11 -7.02 -2.09 3.60
N ILE A 12 -7.61 -1.04 4.17
CA ILE A 12 -8.41 -0.05 3.42
C ILE A 12 -7.55 0.64 2.36
N VAL A 13 -6.35 1.08 2.73
CA VAL A 13 -5.43 1.76 1.80
C VAL A 13 -4.94 0.78 0.72
N ALA A 14 -4.54 -0.43 1.10
CA ALA A 14 -4.10 -1.45 0.15
C ALA A 14 -5.21 -1.82 -0.85
N LEU A 15 -6.45 -1.99 -0.40
CA LEU A 15 -7.60 -2.26 -1.27
C LEU A 15 -7.86 -1.10 -2.23
N GLY A 16 -7.86 0.14 -1.73
CA GLY A 16 -8.03 1.33 -2.56
C GLY A 16 -6.95 1.42 -3.64
N VAL A 17 -5.69 1.19 -3.28
CA VAL A 17 -4.58 1.20 -4.24
C VAL A 17 -4.68 0.04 -5.23
N THR A 18 -5.03 -1.17 -4.78
CA THR A 18 -5.22 -2.34 -5.65
C THR A 18 -6.22 -2.06 -6.76
N VAL A 19 -7.37 -1.46 -6.40
CA VAL A 19 -8.48 -1.25 -7.33
C VAL A 19 -8.22 -0.10 -8.29
N TYR A 20 -7.64 1.00 -7.80
CA TYR A 20 -7.61 2.25 -8.56
C TYR A 20 -6.23 2.64 -9.10
N LEU A 21 -5.14 2.20 -8.47
CA LEU A 21 -3.81 2.78 -8.71
C LEU A 21 -2.75 1.77 -9.17
N SER A 22 -2.80 0.53 -8.71
CA SER A 22 -1.75 -0.46 -9.00
C SER A 22 -1.60 -0.77 -10.48
N THR A 23 -2.71 -0.96 -11.21
CA THR A 23 -2.69 -1.22 -12.66
C THR A 23 -2.19 -0.03 -13.49
N PRO A 24 -2.71 1.21 -13.34
CA PRO A 24 -2.22 2.34 -14.13
C PRO A 24 -0.75 2.65 -13.81
N VAL A 25 -0.30 2.49 -12.57
CA VAL A 25 1.12 2.66 -12.22
C VAL A 25 1.98 1.58 -12.88
N ALA A 26 1.58 0.32 -12.82
CA ALA A 26 2.31 -0.77 -13.47
C ALA A 26 2.39 -0.57 -15.00
N SER A 27 1.30 -0.15 -15.63
CA SER A 27 1.28 0.18 -17.07
C SER A 27 2.19 1.36 -17.39
N TRP A 28 2.21 2.41 -16.56
CA TRP A 28 3.09 3.56 -16.74
C TRP A 28 4.57 3.19 -16.62
N VAL A 29 4.93 2.33 -15.66
CA VAL A 29 6.32 1.87 -15.50
C VAL A 29 6.76 1.02 -16.69
N VAL A 30 5.93 0.06 -17.12
CA VAL A 30 6.21 -0.75 -18.31
C VAL A 30 6.45 0.13 -19.54
N ALA A 31 5.66 1.20 -19.72
CA ALA A 31 5.83 2.11 -20.86
C ALA A 31 7.18 2.86 -20.89
N GLN A 32 7.96 2.86 -19.80
CA GLN A 32 9.30 3.49 -19.77
C GLN A 32 10.41 2.58 -20.32
N PHE A 33 10.14 1.30 -20.55
CA PHE A 33 11.14 0.32 -20.99
C PHE A 33 10.81 -0.23 -22.38
N SER A 34 11.85 -0.68 -23.08
CA SER A 34 11.72 -1.44 -24.33
C SER A 34 11.92 -2.92 -24.00
N PHE A 35 11.09 -3.78 -24.58
CA PHE A 35 11.09 -5.21 -24.31
C PHE A 35 11.22 -5.99 -25.60
N ASP A 36 12.02 -7.05 -25.55
CA ASP A 36 12.20 -7.98 -26.67
C ASP A 36 11.12 -9.06 -26.71
N SER A 37 10.40 -9.27 -25.61
CA SER A 37 9.33 -10.25 -25.53
C SER A 37 8.13 -9.78 -24.67
N PRO A 38 6.92 -10.26 -24.98
CA PRO A 38 5.72 -9.98 -24.16
C PRO A 38 5.82 -10.51 -22.72
N ASP A 39 6.59 -11.58 -22.50
CA ASP A 39 6.74 -12.17 -21.17
C ASP A 39 7.42 -11.20 -20.19
N GLN A 40 8.44 -10.48 -20.65
CA GLN A 40 9.14 -9.48 -19.83
C GLN A 40 8.21 -8.32 -19.39
N VAL A 41 7.25 -7.95 -20.25
CA VAL A 41 6.23 -6.95 -19.94
C VAL A 41 5.34 -7.45 -18.81
N ALA A 42 4.86 -8.69 -18.89
CA ALA A 42 3.99 -9.30 -17.89
C ALA A 42 4.67 -9.46 -16.53
N ASP A 43 5.94 -9.87 -16.53
CA ASP A 43 6.75 -10.01 -15.31
C ASP A 43 6.96 -8.66 -14.62
N LEU A 44 7.38 -7.63 -15.38
CA LEU A 44 7.58 -6.30 -14.80
C LEU A 44 6.27 -5.69 -14.32
N HIS A 45 5.19 -5.83 -15.09
CA HIS A 45 3.88 -5.33 -14.69
C HIS A 45 3.43 -5.97 -13.38
N SER A 46 3.58 -7.29 -13.24
CA SER A 46 3.22 -8.03 -12.03
C SER A 46 4.09 -7.65 -10.83
N LEU A 47 5.39 -7.47 -11.05
CA LEU A 47 6.34 -7.01 -10.02
C LEU A 47 5.97 -5.62 -9.50
N VAL A 48 5.73 -4.67 -10.41
CA VAL A 48 5.36 -3.29 -10.03
C VAL A 48 4.01 -3.28 -9.32
N PHE A 49 3.03 -4.02 -9.83
CA PHE A 49 1.72 -4.16 -9.18
C PHE A 49 1.86 -4.66 -7.74
N MET A 50 2.67 -5.70 -7.52
CA MET A 50 2.93 -6.24 -6.19
C MET A 50 3.63 -5.20 -5.28
N LEU A 51 4.68 -4.55 -5.76
CA LEU A 51 5.43 -3.55 -4.99
C LEU A 51 4.56 -2.36 -4.58
N VAL A 52 3.72 -1.86 -5.49
CA VAL A 52 2.81 -0.75 -5.21
C VAL A 52 1.81 -1.12 -4.11
N ASN A 53 1.27 -2.34 -4.14
CA ASN A 53 0.36 -2.83 -3.11
C ASN A 53 1.05 -3.05 -1.76
N VAL A 54 2.28 -3.56 -1.74
CA VAL A 54 3.08 -3.69 -0.51
C VAL A 54 3.38 -2.31 0.08
N ALA A 55 3.75 -1.34 -0.74
CA ALA A 55 3.99 0.04 -0.31
C ALA A 55 2.70 0.67 0.26
N ALA A 56 1.56 0.46 -0.40
CA ALA A 56 0.27 0.93 0.08
C ALA A 56 -0.11 0.33 1.45
N LEU A 57 0.11 -0.96 1.64
CA LEU A 57 -0.12 -1.64 2.91
C LEU A 57 0.77 -1.04 4.02
N ALA A 58 2.06 -0.82 3.74
CA ALA A 58 2.98 -0.21 4.69
C ALA A 58 2.56 1.23 5.05
N VAL A 59 2.16 2.03 4.05
CA VAL A 59 1.68 3.40 4.27
C VAL A 59 0.40 3.42 5.10
N GLY A 60 -0.62 2.62 4.75
CA GLY A 60 -1.85 2.54 5.54
C GLY A 60 -1.60 2.04 6.95
N TRP A 61 -0.68 1.08 7.14
CA TRP A 61 -0.29 0.60 8.46
C TRP A 61 0.36 1.70 9.30
N MET A 62 1.28 2.48 8.72
CA MET A 62 1.92 3.62 9.41
C MET A 62 0.89 4.69 9.81
N ILE A 63 -0.06 5.01 8.93
CA ILE A 63 -1.15 5.96 9.20
C ILE A 63 -1.98 5.48 10.39
N GLY A 64 -2.46 4.24 10.35
CA GLY A 64 -3.27 3.70 11.45
C GLY A 64 -2.49 3.55 12.76
N TRP A 65 -1.18 3.35 12.70
CA TRP A 65 -0.33 3.35 13.89
C TRP A 65 -0.19 4.74 14.52
N ALA A 66 0.00 5.79 13.70
CA ALA A 66 0.05 7.18 14.16
C ALA A 66 -1.27 7.59 14.83
N ILE A 67 -2.41 7.31 14.19
CA ILE A 67 -3.75 7.60 14.73
C ILE A 67 -3.98 6.81 16.02
N GLY A 68 -3.69 5.50 16.02
CA GLY A 68 -3.88 4.63 17.17
C GLY A 68 -2.95 4.95 18.36
N GLY A 69 -1.84 5.66 18.12
CA GLY A 69 -0.95 6.17 19.16
C GLY A 69 -1.52 7.39 19.88
N MET A 70 -2.13 8.32 19.16
CA MET A 70 -2.72 9.55 19.72
C MET A 70 -3.86 9.25 20.71
N LEU A 71 -4.67 8.21 20.43
CA LEU A 71 -5.81 7.78 21.24
C LEU A 71 -5.45 7.19 22.62
N ARG A 72 -4.17 6.96 22.93
CA ARG A 72 -3.74 6.33 24.20
C ARG A 72 -3.38 7.33 25.29
N SER A 73 -3.62 8.62 25.06
CA SER A 73 -3.30 9.71 25.96
C SER A 73 -4.49 10.02 26.88
N GLU A 74 -4.88 9.08 27.74
CA GLU A 74 -5.72 9.41 28.91
C GLU A 74 -4.79 9.74 30.09
N PRO A 75 -4.96 10.89 30.77
CA PRO A 75 -4.14 11.23 31.93
C PRO A 75 -4.37 10.24 33.08
N PRO A 76 -3.38 10.04 33.96
CA PRO A 76 -3.58 9.23 35.17
C PRO A 76 -4.67 9.90 36.02
N LEU A 77 -5.67 9.11 36.43
CA LEU A 77 -6.66 9.51 37.42
C LEU A 77 -5.92 9.68 38.76
N GLU A 78 -5.79 10.93 39.21
CA GLU A 78 -5.39 11.28 40.59
C GLU A 78 -6.46 10.87 41.60
#